data_AF-A0A524JCP0-F1
#
_entry.id   AF-A0A524JCP0-F1
#
_cell.length_a   1.000
_cell.length_b   1.000
_cell.length_c   1.000
_cell.angle_alpha   90.00
_cell.angle_beta   90.00
_cell.angle_gamma   90.00
#
_symmetry.space_group_name_H-M   'P 1'
#
loop_
_entity.id
_entity.type
_entity.pdbx_description
1 polymer ?
#
loop_
_entity_poly.entity_id
_entity_poly.type
_entity_poly.pdbx_seq_one_letter_code
_entity_poly.pdbx_strand_id
1 'polypeptide(L)' 'MSQPPGLIDRVRETLRSHHYTLWTEQAYVNWIKRFILFHDKRHPREIGASDVKEFLTYLAVEQYVTTSTQNRHCMP' A
#
# COMPACT_ATOMS: atom_id res chain seq x y z
N MET A 1 -16.77 21.76 9.40
CA MET A 1 -17.41 20.73 8.56
C MET A 1 -16.48 19.53 8.55
N SER A 2 -16.69 18.57 9.45
CA SER A 2 -15.89 17.34 9.50
C SER A 2 -16.28 16.49 8.30
N GLN A 3 -15.41 16.41 7.30
CA GLN A 3 -15.62 15.53 6.15
C GLN A 3 -15.87 14.10 6.67
N PRO A 4 -16.78 13.32 6.05
CA PRO A 4 -16.95 11.92 6.42
C PRO A 4 -15.58 11.25 6.36
N PRO A 5 -15.20 10.47 7.40
CA PRO A 5 -13.85 9.94 7.51
C PRO A 5 -13.53 9.16 6.24
N GLY A 6 -12.49 9.59 5.54
CA GLY A 6 -12.05 8.94 4.32
C GLY A 6 -11.64 7.49 4.62
N LEU A 7 -11.51 6.66 3.59
CA LEU A 7 -11.00 5.30 3.74
C LEU A 7 -9.69 5.26 4.56
N ILE A 8 -8.83 6.27 4.35
CA ILE A 8 -7.56 6.43 5.06
C ILE A 8 -7.76 6.72 6.56
N ASP A 9 -8.72 7.57 6.93
CA ASP A 9 -8.98 7.89 8.34
C ASP A 9 -9.49 6.66 9.10
N ARG A 10 -10.38 5.87 8.48
CA ARG A 10 -10.85 4.61 9.07
C ARG A 10 -9.71 3.61 9.30
N VAL A 11 -8.78 3.54 8.36
CA VAL A 11 -7.59 2.69 8.48
C VAL A 11 -6.67 3.19 9.60
N ARG A 12 -6.47 4.51 9.71
CA ARG A 12 -5.69 5.09 10.82
C ARG A 12 -6.31 4.81 12.18
N GLU A 13 -7.63 4.97 12.31
CA GLU A 13 -8.35 4.63 13.54
C GLU A 13 -8.14 3.15 13.90
N THR A 14 -8.28 2.25 12.93
CA THR A 14 -8.05 0.81 13.14
C THR A 14 -6.61 0.53 13.57
N LEU A 15 -5.61 1.10 12.87
CA LEU A 15 -4.20 0.92 13.20
C LEU A 15 -3.85 1.45 14.59
N ARG A 16 -4.45 2.57 15.00
CA ARG A 16 -4.31 3.13 16.36
C ARG A 16 -4.98 2.26 17.41
N SER A 17 -6.15 1.69 17.13
CA SER A 17 -6.79 0.70 18.02
C SER A 17 -5.91 -0.54 18.21
N HIS A 18 -5.16 -0.93 17.18
CA HIS A 18 -4.17 -2.01 17.25
C HIS A 18 -2.81 -1.58 17.83
N HIS A 19 -2.66 -0.35 18.32
CA HIS A 19 -1.44 0.19 18.93
C HIS A 19 -0.21 0.13 18.01
N TYR A 20 -0.42 0.18 16.69
CA TYR A 20 0.70 0.27 15.75
C TYR A 20 1.39 1.63 15.87
N THR A 21 2.70 1.63 15.64
CA THR A 21 3.49 2.87 15.65
C THR A 21 3.14 3.77 14.45
N LEU A 22 3.38 5.07 14.59
CA LEU A 22 3.18 6.06 13.52
C LEU A 22 3.93 5.71 12.22
N TRP A 23 5.07 5.04 12.34
CA TRP A 23 5.86 4.61 11.18
C TRP A 23 5.13 3.52 10.38
N THR A 24 4.57 2.53 11.08
CA THR A 24 3.67 1.54 10.47
C THR A 24 2.43 2.20 9.88
N GLU A 25 1.81 3.16 10.58
CA GLU A 25 0.66 3.92 10.04
C GLU A 25 1.01 4.54 8.67
N GLN A 26 2.15 5.22 8.58
CA GLN A 26 2.62 5.86 7.35
C GLN A 26 2.86 4.83 6.23
N ALA A 27 3.47 3.69 6.55
CA ALA A 27 3.72 2.62 5.60
C ALA A 27 2.41 2.05 5.02
N TYR A 28 1.44 1.72 5.89
CA TYR A 28 0.13 1.21 5.46
C TYR A 28 -0.65 2.24 4.63
N VAL A 29 -0.65 3.51 5.02
CA VAL A 29 -1.29 4.58 4.23
C VAL A 29 -0.64 4.70 2.85
N ASN A 30 0.68 4.57 2.76
CA ASN A 30 1.39 4.60 1.49
C ASN A 30 1.01 3.40 0.60
N TRP A 31 0.95 2.20 1.17
CA TRP A 31 0.51 1.00 0.46
C TRP A 31 -0.93 1.11 -0.06
N ILE A 32 -1.84 1.63 0.74
CA ILE A 32 -3.24 1.81 0.35
C ILE A 32 -3.38 2.87 -0.75
N LYS A 33 -2.61 3.96 -0.70
CA LYS A 33 -2.57 4.94 -1.78
C LYS A 33 -2.09 4.32 -3.10
N ARG A 34 -1.02 3.52 -3.05
CA ARG A 34 -0.50 2.78 -4.22
C ARG A 34 -1.54 1.81 -4.76
N PHE A 35 -2.24 1.09 -3.88
CA PHE A 35 -3.33 0.18 -4.26
C PHE A 35 -4.46 0.90 -5.00
N ILE A 36 -4.95 2.02 -4.45
CA ILE A 36 -6.02 2.82 -5.07
C ILE A 36 -5.56 3.35 -6.44
N LEU A 37 -4.31 3.80 -6.54
CA LEU A 37 -3.76 4.30 -7.81
C LEU A 37 -3.61 3.19 -8.86
N PHE A 38 -3.17 1.99 -8.44
CA PHE A 38 -2.99 0.84 -9.32
C PHE A 38 -4.31 0.36 -9.92
N HIS A 39 -5.40 0.39 -9.14
CA HIS A 39 -6.74 0.02 -9.61
C HIS A 39 -7.53 1.19 -10.20
N ASP A 40 -6.88 2.27 -10.68
CA ASP A 40 -7.51 3.43 -11.32
C ASP A 40 -8.64 4.08 -10.49
N LYS A 41 -8.48 4.11 -9.16
CA LYS A 41 -9.48 4.61 -8.19
C LYS A 41 -10.79 3.81 -8.17
N ARG A 42 -10.79 2.56 -8.65
CA ARG A 42 -11.94 1.66 -8.50
C ARG A 42 -12.29 1.48 -7.03
N HIS A 43 -13.58 1.45 -6.75
CA HIS A 43 -14.06 1.37 -5.38
C HIS A 43 -13.66 0.00 -4.79
N PRO A 44 -13.14 -0.09 -3.56
CA PRO A 44 -12.73 -1.37 -2.93
C PRO A 44 -13.86 -2.40 -2.75
N ARG A 45 -15.10 -2.06 -3.14
CA ARG A 45 -16.25 -2.98 -3.18
C ARG A 45 -16.35 -3.73 -4.51
N GLU A 46 -15.79 -3.16 -5.57
CA GLU A 46 -15.70 -3.76 -6.91
C GLU A 46 -14.38 -4.51 -7.10
N ILE A 47 -13.39 -4.20 -6.25
CA ILE A 47 -12.10 -4.88 -6.20
C ILE A 47 -12.27 -6.20 -5.47
N GLY A 48 -12.10 -7.31 -6.20
CA GLY A 48 -12.23 -8.67 -5.66
C GLY A 48 -10.93 -9.19 -5.05
N ALA A 49 -10.98 -10.40 -4.49
CA ALA A 49 -9.78 -11.09 -4.00
C ALA A 49 -8.73 -11.32 -5.10
N SER A 50 -9.15 -11.43 -6.36
CA SER A 50 -8.26 -11.58 -7.52
C SER A 50 -7.42 -10.33 -7.77
N ASP A 51 -8.02 -9.14 -7.67
CA ASP A 51 -7.34 -7.85 -7.80
C ASP A 51 -6.31 -7.64 -6.69
N VAL A 52 -6.65 -8.03 -5.44
CA VAL A 52 -5.70 -8.01 -4.32
C VAL A 52 -4.51 -8.91 -4.62
N LYS A 53 -4.74 -10.09 -5.18
CA LYS A 53 -3.65 -11.01 -5.57
C LYS A 53 -2.79 -10.43 -6.70
N GLU A 54 -3.39 -9.75 -7.66
CA GLU A 54 -2.67 -9.07 -8.74
C GLU A 54 -1.79 -7.94 -8.20
N PHE A 55 -2.32 -7.13 -7.28
CA PHE A 55 -1.54 -6.11 -6.59
C PHE A 55 -0.40 -6.71 -5.78
N LEU A 56 -0.62 -7.79 -5.01
CA LEU A 56 0.45 -8.48 -4.28
C LEU A 56 1.51 -9.06 -5.23
N THR A 57 1.12 -9.51 -6.42
CA THR A 57 2.05 -9.98 -7.46
C THR A 57 2.86 -8.83 -8.02
N TYR A 58 2.23 -7.70 -8.32
CA TYR A 58 2.90 -6.46 -8.70
C TYR A 58 3.90 -6.00 -7.62
N LEU A 59 3.51 -6.05 -6.34
CA LEU A 59 4.40 -5.74 -5.22
C LEU A 59 5.61 -6.67 -5.15
N ALA A 60 5.40 -7.97 -5.35
CA ALA A 60 6.49 -8.93 -5.37
C ALA A 60 7.48 -8.65 -6.50
N VAL A 61 6.99 -8.27 -7.69
CA VAL A 61 7.82 -7.89 -8.84
C VAL A 61 8.56 -6.57 -8.58
N GLU A 62 7.88 -5.52 -8.13
CA GLU A 62 8.52 -4.24 -7.80
C GLU A 62 9.55 -4.37 -6.67
N GLN A 63 9.24 -5.12 -5.60
CA GLN A 63 10.19 -5.36 -4.52
C GLN A 63 11.40 -6.15 -5.02
N TYR A 64 11.21 -7.19 -5.85
CA TYR A 64 12.32 -7.89 -6.49
C TYR A 64 13.16 -6.97 -7.37
N VAL A 65 12.55 -6.01 -8.08
CA VAL A 65 13.28 -5.03 -8.89
C VAL A 65 14.03 -4.05 -8.00
N THR A 66 13.47 -3.58 -6.88
CA THR A 66 14.21 -2.70 -5.94
C THR A 66 15.38 -3.41 -5.24
N THR A 67 15.26 -4.71 -4.92
CA THR A 67 16.38 -5.50 -4.39
C THR A 67 17.39 -5.84 -5.49
N SER A 68 16.93 -6.13 -6.72
CA SER A 68 17.79 -6.57 -7.82
C SER A 68 18.41 -5.43 -8.65
N THR A 69 18.03 -4.16 -8.43
CA THR A 69 18.67 -3.01 -9.08
C THR A 69 19.77 -2.37 -8.22
N GLN A 70 20.04 -2.90 -7.03
CA GLN A 70 21.17 -2.48 -6.18
C GLN A 70 22.43 -3.35 -6.33
N ASN A 71 22.50 -4.25 -7.32
CA ASN A 71 23.74 -5.02 -7.61
C ASN A 71 24.54 -4.46 -8.80
N ARG A 72 24.51 -3.14 -9.04
CA ARG A 72 25.42 -2.49 -10.01
C ARG A 72 26.31 -1.43 -9.38
N HIS A 73 26.82 -1.68 -8.17
CA HIS A 73 28.10 -1.08 -7.82
C HIS A 73 29.20 -1.97 -8.40
N CYS A 74 29.59 -1.62 -9.63
CA CYS A 74 30.75 -2.17 -10.31
C CYS A 74 32.00 -2.01 -9.44
N MET A 75 32.79 -3.09 -9.38
CA MET A 75 34.22 -3.10 -9.05
C MET A 75 34.96 -2.01 -9.84
N PRO A 76 36.06 -1.46 -9.30
CA PRO A 76 37.34 -2.17 -9.32
C PRO A 76 37.87 -2.63 -7.96
#